data_AF-A0A9J5YQE2-F1
#
_entry.id   AF-A0A9J5YQE2-F1
#
_cell.length_a   1.000
_cell.length_b   1.000
_cell.length_c   1.000
_cell.angle_alpha   90.00
_cell.angle_beta   90.00
_cell.angle_gamma   90.00
#
_symmetry.space_group_name_H-M   'P 1'
#
loop_
_entity.id
_entity.type
_entity.pdbx_description
1 polymer ?
#
loop_
_entity_poly.entity_id
_entity_poly.type
_entity_poly.pdbx_seq_one_letter_code
_entity_poly.pdbx_strand_id
1 'polypeptide(L)'
;MQDAFTGTYGINYGRLADNIPAPESVVTLLRANKIKNVRIYDADHSVLTAFKDSEIQIIIGLGNEFLKDISVNEDRAIEWVKINVQPYLPGTLIRGIAVGNEILGGGDTELWEVLVPAVKNVYNALDKLDLSHKIEVSSPHSEAVFENTYPPSAGVFKESILPYMLPLLNFSKQIGSPFYINAYPFLAYKSDPSHIDLNYALFEKSSGIYDAKTKLHYDNMFEAMIDAAYFALEKTGFEKMPVICSETGWASQGDENEAGANVKNARTYNNNLHKLLLKKKGTPHRPKMVMRAYIFALFNENLKPGPTSERNFGLFKADGSIAYKIGFRGLVPSSASKDFVLRGGFWSSQWFVALASAVVLTQFFDL
;
A
#
# COMPACT_ATOMS: atom_id res chain seq x y z
N MET A 1 -8.65 2.91 -22.83
CA MET A 1 -7.44 2.86 -21.99
C MET A 1 -7.23 1.41 -21.57
N GLN A 2 -6.02 0.85 -21.74
CA GLN A 2 -5.69 -0.46 -21.15
C GLN A 2 -5.65 -0.26 -19.63
N ASP A 3 -6.30 -1.12 -18.83
CA ASP A 3 -6.37 -0.95 -17.37
C ASP A 3 -4.95 -0.75 -16.78
N ALA A 4 -4.74 0.39 -16.10
CA ALA A 4 -3.48 0.72 -15.44
C ALA A 4 -3.18 -0.13 -14.19
N PHE A 5 -4.08 -1.09 -13.90
CA PHE A 5 -4.04 -1.94 -12.73
C PHE A 5 -4.49 -3.36 -13.10
N THR A 6 -3.57 -4.33 -13.05
CA THR A 6 -3.85 -5.75 -13.26
C THR A 6 -4.35 -6.43 -11.99
N GLY A 7 -5.59 -6.93 -11.99
CA GLY A 7 -6.16 -7.61 -10.83
C GLY A 7 -6.61 -6.63 -9.76
N THR A 8 -6.32 -6.91 -8.49
CA THR A 8 -6.85 -6.14 -7.34
C THR A 8 -5.81 -5.70 -6.31
N TYR A 9 -4.58 -6.22 -6.41
CA TYR A 9 -3.51 -6.00 -5.44
C TYR A 9 -2.30 -5.31 -6.08
N GLY A 10 -1.89 -4.19 -5.50
CA GLY A 10 -0.65 -3.48 -5.81
C GLY A 10 0.14 -3.19 -4.54
N ILE A 11 1.35 -2.67 -4.69
CA ILE A 11 2.19 -2.30 -3.54
C ILE A 11 2.91 -0.99 -3.77
N ASN A 12 3.02 -0.18 -2.72
CA ASN A 12 3.82 1.05 -2.73
C ASN A 12 5.29 0.68 -2.47
N TYR A 13 6.16 1.00 -3.42
CA TYR A 13 7.61 0.88 -3.28
C TYR A 13 8.18 2.24 -2.86
N GLY A 14 7.97 2.56 -1.58
CA GLY A 14 8.62 3.68 -0.91
C GLY A 14 10.12 3.43 -0.76
N ARG A 15 10.91 4.51 -0.89
CA ARG A 15 12.36 4.50 -0.86
C ARG A 15 12.96 5.62 -0.04
N LEU A 16 12.23 6.15 0.95
CA LEU A 16 12.83 7.02 1.98
C LEU A 16 13.64 6.14 2.95
N ALA A 17 14.69 5.52 2.42
CA ALA A 17 15.55 4.57 3.09
C ALA A 17 16.93 4.50 2.41
N ASP A 18 17.96 4.17 3.17
CA ASP A 18 19.35 3.98 2.68
C ASP A 18 19.85 2.53 2.83
N ASN A 19 18.99 1.62 3.31
CA ASN A 19 19.36 0.26 3.69
C ASN A 19 18.51 -0.83 3.02
N ILE A 20 17.73 -0.47 1.99
CA ILE A 20 16.84 -1.38 1.26
C ILE A 20 17.55 -2.01 0.04
N PRO A 21 17.04 -3.13 -0.52
CA PRO A 21 17.68 -3.81 -1.64
C PRO A 21 17.67 -2.96 -2.91
N ALA A 22 18.66 -3.20 -3.78
CA ALA A 22 18.72 -2.58 -5.10
C ALA A 22 17.49 -2.93 -5.97
N PRO A 23 17.09 -2.05 -6.91
CA PRO A 23 15.86 -2.22 -7.69
C PRO A 23 15.73 -3.57 -8.42
N GLU A 24 16.82 -4.17 -8.92
CA GLU A 24 16.81 -5.48 -9.58
C GLU A 24 16.42 -6.62 -8.62
N SER A 25 16.88 -6.52 -7.37
CA SER A 25 16.46 -7.44 -6.31
C SER A 25 14.99 -7.23 -5.96
N VAL A 26 14.51 -5.99 -5.99
CA VAL A 26 13.09 -5.67 -5.79
C VAL A 26 12.21 -6.26 -6.90
N VAL A 27 12.62 -6.17 -8.17
CA VAL A 27 11.91 -6.84 -9.27
C VAL A 27 11.83 -8.36 -9.04
N THR A 28 12.94 -8.98 -8.63
CA THR A 28 12.98 -10.40 -8.29
C THR A 28 11.99 -10.74 -7.18
N LEU A 29 11.95 -9.94 -6.12
CA LEU A 29 11.04 -10.09 -4.99
C LEU A 29 9.57 -10.00 -5.43
N LEU A 30 9.23 -8.99 -6.23
CA LEU A 30 7.86 -8.75 -6.69
C LEU A 30 7.38 -9.89 -7.60
N ARG A 31 8.22 -10.35 -8.53
CA ARG A 31 7.91 -11.50 -9.39
C ARG A 31 7.72 -12.79 -8.59
N ALA A 32 8.58 -13.06 -7.61
CA ALA A 32 8.47 -14.22 -6.75
C ALA A 32 7.13 -14.24 -5.96
N ASN A 33 6.58 -13.07 -5.67
CA ASN A 33 5.31 -12.89 -4.96
C ASN A 33 4.13 -12.61 -5.90
N LYS A 34 4.32 -12.66 -7.23
CA LYS A 34 3.29 -12.41 -8.25
C LYS A 34 2.61 -11.05 -8.11
N ILE A 35 3.32 -10.06 -7.58
CA ILE A 35 2.83 -8.67 -7.50
C ILE A 35 3.06 -8.03 -8.86
N LYS A 36 1.96 -7.55 -9.47
CA LYS A 36 1.96 -7.02 -10.84
C LYS A 36 1.81 -5.50 -10.93
N ASN A 37 1.48 -4.84 -9.83
CA ASN A 37 1.24 -3.40 -9.79
C ASN A 37 2.10 -2.79 -8.69
N VAL A 38 2.88 -1.78 -9.06
CA VAL A 38 3.74 -1.03 -8.15
C VAL A 38 3.47 0.45 -8.32
N ARG A 39 3.48 1.19 -7.21
CA ARG A 39 3.52 2.64 -7.21
C ARG A 39 4.84 3.10 -6.59
N ILE A 40 5.54 4.02 -7.24
CA ILE A 40 6.68 4.76 -6.70
C ILE A 40 6.30 6.24 -6.59
N TYR A 41 6.98 6.98 -5.71
CA TYR A 41 6.64 8.37 -5.37
C TYR A 41 7.45 9.42 -6.14
N ASP A 42 8.31 8.96 -7.04
CA ASP A 42 9.17 9.76 -7.89
C ASP A 42 9.20 9.12 -9.31
N ALA A 43 10.15 9.53 -10.14
CA ALA A 43 10.46 8.89 -11.41
C ALA A 43 11.92 8.43 -11.47
N ASP A 44 12.40 7.72 -10.44
CA ASP A 44 13.79 7.27 -10.36
C ASP A 44 14.22 6.39 -11.54
N HIS A 45 15.28 6.80 -12.22
CA HIS A 45 15.79 6.19 -13.45
C HIS A 45 16.40 4.80 -13.22
N SER A 46 17.00 4.55 -12.05
CA SER A 46 17.53 3.22 -11.71
C SER A 46 16.41 2.20 -11.57
N VAL A 47 15.29 2.61 -10.98
CA VAL A 47 14.11 1.75 -10.81
C VAL A 47 13.43 1.51 -12.15
N LEU A 48 13.23 2.56 -12.94
CA LEU A 48 12.64 2.41 -14.27
C LEU A 48 13.49 1.53 -15.18
N THR A 49 14.81 1.61 -15.08
CA THR A 49 15.73 0.72 -15.81
C THR A 49 15.61 -0.73 -15.33
N ALA A 50 15.61 -0.96 -14.02
CA ALA A 50 15.52 -2.32 -13.46
C ALA A 50 14.19 -3.01 -13.76
N PHE A 51 13.10 -2.25 -13.88
CA PHE A 51 11.76 -2.77 -14.19
C PHE A 51 11.54 -3.09 -15.67
N LYS A 52 12.53 -2.84 -16.53
CA LYS A 52 12.49 -3.20 -17.95
C LYS A 52 12.24 -4.71 -18.12
N ASP A 53 11.29 -5.06 -18.99
CA ASP A 53 10.89 -6.42 -19.33
C ASP A 53 10.43 -7.28 -18.13
N SER A 54 10.06 -6.64 -17.01
CA SER A 54 9.61 -7.32 -15.78
C SER A 54 8.16 -7.79 -15.80
N GLU A 55 7.36 -7.30 -16.76
CA GLU A 55 5.89 -7.43 -16.82
C GLU A 55 5.13 -6.78 -15.65
N ILE A 56 5.81 -6.04 -14.79
CA ILE A 56 5.21 -5.32 -13.66
C ILE A 56 4.79 -3.92 -14.13
N GLN A 57 3.53 -3.58 -13.89
CA GLN A 57 2.98 -2.25 -14.16
C GLN A 57 3.42 -1.27 -13.07
N ILE A 58 3.89 -0.09 -13.48
CA ILE A 58 4.35 0.95 -12.57
C ILE A 58 3.55 2.24 -12.73
N ILE A 59 3.07 2.78 -11.61
CA ILE A 59 2.67 4.19 -11.48
C ILE A 59 3.87 4.94 -10.91
N ILE A 60 4.28 6.00 -11.60
CA ILE A 60 5.35 6.89 -11.14
C ILE A 60 4.78 8.16 -10.52
N GLY A 61 5.55 8.78 -9.64
CA GLY A 61 5.16 10.03 -8.97
C GLY A 61 5.80 11.24 -9.64
N LEU A 62 5.00 12.28 -9.82
CA LEU A 62 5.48 13.63 -10.03
C LEU A 62 5.38 14.35 -8.68
N GLY A 63 6.54 14.60 -8.07
CA GLY A 63 6.66 15.14 -6.73
C GLY A 63 5.98 16.51 -6.54
N ASN A 64 5.52 16.76 -5.32
CA ASN A 64 4.80 17.99 -4.95
C ASN A 64 5.61 19.25 -5.27
N GLU A 65 6.94 19.17 -5.16
CA GLU A 65 7.91 20.22 -5.45
C GLU A 65 7.89 20.70 -6.91
N PHE A 66 7.42 19.87 -7.84
CA PHE A 66 7.35 20.23 -9.27
C PHE A 66 6.02 20.87 -9.67
N LEU A 67 4.99 20.84 -8.81
CA LEU A 67 3.65 21.28 -9.19
C LEU A 67 3.61 22.74 -9.63
N LYS A 68 4.32 23.64 -8.92
CA LYS A 68 4.33 25.06 -9.27
C LYS A 68 4.92 25.29 -10.66
N ASP A 69 6.08 24.73 -10.97
CA ASP A 69 6.74 24.88 -12.27
C ASP A 69 5.90 24.26 -13.42
N ILE A 70 5.37 23.05 -13.21
CA ILE A 70 4.58 22.35 -14.23
C ILE A 70 3.21 22.99 -14.45
N SER A 71 2.64 23.65 -13.44
CA SER A 71 1.33 24.30 -13.55
C SER A 71 1.32 25.49 -14.52
N VAL A 72 2.44 26.22 -14.63
CA VAL A 72 2.53 27.47 -15.40
C VAL A 72 3.13 27.29 -16.80
N ASN A 73 3.83 26.17 -17.05
CA ASN A 73 4.52 25.95 -18.31
C ASN A 73 4.34 24.52 -18.82
N GLU A 74 3.55 24.35 -19.88
CA GLU A 74 3.32 23.04 -20.50
C GLU A 74 4.60 22.43 -21.08
N ASP A 75 5.55 23.24 -21.56
CA ASP A 75 6.84 22.75 -22.09
C ASP A 75 7.64 22.04 -20.99
N ARG A 76 7.50 22.45 -19.72
CA ARG A 76 8.09 21.74 -18.57
C ARG A 76 7.49 20.37 -18.38
N ALA A 77 6.18 20.24 -18.55
CA ALA A 77 5.51 18.93 -18.51
C ALA A 77 6.01 18.02 -19.65
N ILE A 78 6.14 18.57 -20.87
CA ILE A 78 6.67 17.84 -22.03
C ILE A 78 8.10 17.39 -21.80
N GLU A 79 8.97 18.29 -21.30
CA GLU A 79 10.36 17.98 -20.94
C GLU A 79 10.43 16.87 -19.88
N TRP A 80 9.61 16.99 -18.83
CA TRP A 80 9.52 15.98 -17.78
C TRP A 80 9.13 14.61 -18.33
N VAL A 81 8.13 14.52 -19.22
CA VAL A 81 7.71 13.25 -19.84
C VAL A 81 8.80 12.70 -20.77
N LYS A 82 9.49 13.56 -21.53
CA LYS A 82 10.61 13.17 -22.40
C LYS A 82 11.80 12.59 -21.64
N ILE A 83 12.05 13.06 -20.41
CA ILE A 83 13.17 12.61 -19.59
C ILE A 83 12.79 11.38 -18.76
N ASN A 84 11.60 11.39 -18.16
CA ASN A 84 11.22 10.43 -17.11
C ASN A 84 10.33 9.29 -17.58
N VAL A 85 9.75 9.38 -18.79
CA VAL A 85 8.79 8.39 -19.30
C VAL A 85 9.23 7.80 -20.62
N GLN A 86 9.40 8.61 -21.66
CA GLN A 86 9.68 8.14 -23.02
C GLN A 86 10.89 7.18 -23.14
N PRO A 87 12.04 7.43 -22.47
CA PRO A 87 13.22 6.60 -22.64
C PRO A 87 13.04 5.16 -22.14
N TYR A 88 12.05 4.92 -21.28
CA TYR A 88 11.79 3.63 -20.66
C TYR A 88 10.73 2.81 -21.41
N LEU A 89 10.02 3.42 -22.37
CA LEU A 89 8.98 2.75 -23.13
C LEU A 89 9.55 2.07 -24.40
N PRO A 90 8.99 0.93 -24.84
CA PRO A 90 7.93 0.15 -24.19
C PRO A 90 8.45 -0.87 -23.15
N GLY A 91 9.77 -0.92 -22.91
CA GLY A 91 10.40 -1.97 -22.08
C GLY A 91 9.92 -1.99 -20.64
N THR A 92 9.71 -0.83 -20.04
CA THR A 92 9.12 -0.68 -18.70
C THR A 92 7.64 -0.32 -18.84
N LEU A 93 6.77 -1.07 -18.16
CA LEU A 93 5.32 -0.86 -18.25
C LEU A 93 4.85 0.30 -17.35
N ILE A 94 5.26 1.52 -17.70
CA ILE A 94 4.71 2.73 -17.07
C ILE A 94 3.24 2.85 -17.47
N ARG A 95 2.34 2.76 -16.48
CA ARG A 95 0.88 2.77 -16.69
C ARG A 95 0.19 3.99 -16.09
N GLY A 96 0.87 4.74 -15.23
CA GLY A 96 0.31 5.99 -14.75
C GLY A 96 1.35 6.96 -14.23
N ILE A 97 0.94 8.23 -14.16
CA ILE A 97 1.62 9.32 -13.46
C ILE A 97 0.68 9.83 -12.38
N ALA A 98 1.08 9.71 -11.13
CA ALA A 98 0.45 10.35 -9.99
C ALA A 98 1.03 11.75 -9.82
N VAL A 99 0.25 12.77 -10.13
CA VAL A 99 0.64 14.18 -10.07
C VAL A 99 0.35 14.71 -8.67
N GLY A 100 1.42 14.86 -7.88
CA GLY A 100 1.33 15.16 -6.46
C GLY A 100 0.84 13.98 -5.61
N ASN A 101 0.92 14.16 -4.29
CA ASN A 101 0.40 13.23 -3.29
C ASN A 101 -0.18 14.02 -2.12
N GLU A 102 -1.46 13.77 -1.80
CA GLU A 102 -2.17 14.37 -0.66
C GLU A 102 -2.15 15.90 -0.63
N ILE A 103 -2.24 16.54 -1.80
CA ILE A 103 -2.19 17.99 -1.95
C ILE A 103 -3.39 18.67 -1.27
N LEU A 104 -4.60 18.36 -1.73
CA LEU A 104 -5.83 18.93 -1.19
C LEU A 104 -6.08 18.39 0.22
N GLY A 105 -6.41 19.29 1.15
CA GLY A 105 -6.52 18.97 2.57
C GLY A 105 -5.18 19.00 3.33
N GLY A 106 -4.06 19.15 2.63
CA GLY A 106 -2.74 19.45 3.20
C GLY A 106 -2.59 20.91 3.63
N GLY A 107 -1.44 21.25 4.25
CA GLY A 107 -1.21 22.58 4.83
C GLY A 107 -0.78 23.69 3.86
N ASP A 108 -0.40 23.35 2.62
CA ASP A 108 0.08 24.31 1.63
C ASP A 108 -1.02 24.65 0.61
N THR A 109 -1.72 25.76 0.83
CA THR A 109 -2.81 26.22 -0.03
C THR A 109 -2.33 26.67 -1.40
N GLU A 110 -1.08 27.11 -1.55
CA GLU A 110 -0.54 27.46 -2.87
C GLU A 110 -0.46 26.21 -3.75
N LEU A 111 -0.15 25.05 -3.18
CA LEU A 111 -0.18 23.78 -3.90
C LEU A 111 -1.59 23.38 -4.35
N TRP A 112 -2.65 23.81 -3.65
CA TRP A 112 -4.03 23.52 -4.04
C TRP A 112 -4.39 24.23 -5.36
N GLU A 113 -3.97 25.49 -5.50
CA GLU A 113 -4.24 26.31 -6.67
C GLU A 113 -3.59 25.77 -7.95
N VAL A 114 -2.37 25.24 -7.82
CA VAL A 114 -1.57 24.77 -8.96
C VAL A 114 -1.83 23.32 -9.36
N LEU A 115 -2.55 22.54 -8.53
CA LEU A 115 -2.78 21.11 -8.78
C LEU A 115 -3.50 20.85 -10.10
N VAL A 116 -4.66 21.49 -10.33
CA VAL A 116 -5.47 21.23 -11.52
C VAL A 116 -4.74 21.64 -12.81
N PRO A 117 -4.11 22.82 -12.91
CA PRO A 117 -3.27 23.14 -14.06
C PRO A 117 -2.11 22.15 -14.27
N ALA A 118 -1.43 21.72 -13.21
CA ALA A 118 -0.33 20.76 -13.32
C ALA A 118 -0.81 19.40 -13.87
N VAL A 119 -1.91 18.86 -13.33
CA VAL A 119 -2.53 17.61 -13.81
C VAL A 119 -2.90 17.72 -15.30
N LYS A 120 -3.48 18.85 -15.72
CA LYS A 120 -3.82 19.11 -17.12
C LYS A 120 -2.59 19.17 -18.01
N ASN A 121 -1.53 19.86 -17.60
CA ASN A 121 -0.31 19.99 -18.39
C ASN A 121 0.41 18.64 -18.56
N VAL A 122 0.42 17.79 -17.53
CA VAL A 122 0.96 16.41 -17.64
C VAL A 122 0.14 15.59 -18.63
N TYR A 123 -1.19 15.65 -18.58
CA TYR A 123 -2.03 14.96 -19.55
C TYR A 123 -1.81 15.48 -20.97
N ASN A 124 -1.79 16.79 -21.18
CA ASN A 124 -1.56 17.39 -22.49
C ASN A 124 -0.18 17.05 -23.05
N ALA A 125 0.85 16.97 -22.20
CA ALA A 125 2.17 16.50 -22.57
C ALA A 125 2.15 15.05 -23.06
N LEU A 126 1.45 14.16 -22.34
CA LEU A 126 1.26 12.78 -22.79
C LEU A 126 0.48 12.71 -24.11
N ASP A 127 -0.54 13.54 -24.28
CA ASP A 127 -1.37 13.57 -25.49
C ASP A 127 -0.56 14.02 -26.72
N LYS A 128 0.20 15.13 -26.59
CA LYS A 128 1.12 15.63 -27.63
C LYS A 128 2.22 14.64 -28.00
N LEU A 129 2.58 13.74 -27.08
CA LEU A 129 3.60 12.70 -27.28
C LEU A 129 2.99 11.35 -27.67
N ASP A 130 1.68 11.28 -27.93
CA ASP A 130 0.92 10.05 -28.25
C ASP A 130 1.08 8.94 -27.19
N LEU A 131 0.99 9.32 -25.92
CA LEU A 131 1.08 8.44 -24.76
C LEU A 131 -0.18 8.43 -23.89
N SER A 132 -1.10 9.40 -24.06
CA SER A 132 -2.35 9.53 -23.28
C SER A 132 -3.25 8.29 -23.37
N HIS A 133 -3.15 7.52 -24.46
CA HIS A 133 -3.90 6.28 -24.64
C HIS A 133 -3.34 5.08 -23.83
N LYS A 134 -2.09 5.18 -23.33
CA LYS A 134 -1.36 4.13 -22.61
C LYS A 134 -1.11 4.44 -21.14
N ILE A 135 -1.03 5.72 -20.77
CA ILE A 135 -0.59 6.19 -19.45
C ILE A 135 -1.70 7.03 -18.82
N GLU A 136 -2.21 6.57 -17.69
CA GLU A 136 -3.20 7.27 -16.88
C GLU A 136 -2.57 8.46 -16.15
N VAL A 137 -3.29 9.58 -16.03
CA VAL A 137 -2.91 10.69 -15.13
C VAL A 137 -3.87 10.70 -13.95
N SER A 138 -3.34 10.76 -12.73
CA SER A 138 -4.12 10.77 -11.49
C SER A 138 -3.52 11.73 -10.46
N SER A 139 -4.23 11.95 -9.35
CA SER A 139 -3.75 12.70 -8.19
C SER A 139 -4.30 12.04 -6.91
N PRO A 140 -3.49 11.25 -6.19
CA PRO A 140 -3.89 10.62 -4.92
C PRO A 140 -4.21 11.63 -3.81
N HIS A 141 -5.28 11.37 -3.07
CA HIS A 141 -5.75 12.19 -1.96
C HIS A 141 -5.66 11.46 -0.62
N SER A 142 -5.49 12.18 0.49
CA SER A 142 -5.77 11.62 1.83
C SER A 142 -7.24 11.79 2.16
N GLU A 143 -7.72 11.12 3.21
CA GLU A 143 -9.06 11.35 3.75
C GLU A 143 -9.28 12.77 4.31
N ALA A 144 -8.23 13.60 4.42
CA ALA A 144 -8.35 15.01 4.82
C ALA A 144 -9.17 15.86 3.84
N VAL A 145 -9.48 15.33 2.65
CA VAL A 145 -10.41 15.96 1.69
C VAL A 145 -11.87 15.90 2.13
N PHE A 146 -12.22 15.02 3.07
CA PHE A 146 -13.59 14.84 3.55
C PHE A 146 -13.87 15.63 4.82
N GLU A 147 -15.08 16.18 4.93
CA GLU A 147 -15.59 16.81 6.15
C GLU A 147 -16.18 15.76 7.10
N ASN A 148 -16.95 14.83 6.55
CA ASN A 148 -17.55 13.74 7.29
C ASN A 148 -17.47 12.45 6.48
N THR A 149 -17.21 11.34 7.16
CA THR A 149 -17.16 9.98 6.60
C THR A 149 -17.97 8.97 7.43
N TYR A 150 -18.62 9.39 8.53
CA TYR A 150 -19.40 8.52 9.41
C TYR A 150 -20.86 9.00 9.62
N PRO A 151 -21.87 8.10 9.43
CA PRO A 151 -21.75 6.81 8.75
C PRO A 151 -21.35 7.00 7.27
N PRO A 152 -20.96 5.95 6.52
CA PRO A 152 -20.42 6.11 5.16
C PRO A 152 -21.28 6.97 4.22
N SER A 153 -22.62 6.88 4.29
CA SER A 153 -23.52 7.71 3.48
C SER A 153 -23.49 9.21 3.80
N ALA A 154 -22.87 9.59 4.92
CA ALA A 154 -22.58 10.98 5.27
C ALA A 154 -21.33 11.52 4.55
N GLY A 155 -20.51 10.65 3.94
CA GLY A 155 -19.36 10.96 3.09
C GLY A 155 -19.53 12.22 2.24
N VAL A 156 -18.76 13.27 2.51
CA VAL A 156 -18.82 14.55 1.78
C VAL A 156 -17.45 15.24 1.80
N PHE A 157 -17.09 15.88 0.69
CA PHE A 157 -15.89 16.72 0.63
C PHE A 157 -16.03 17.97 1.51
N LYS A 158 -14.92 18.48 2.02
CA LYS A 158 -14.89 19.79 2.71
C LYS A 158 -15.29 20.90 1.75
N GLU A 159 -16.12 21.83 2.23
CA GLU A 159 -16.59 22.96 1.42
C GLU A 159 -15.42 23.81 0.91
N SER A 160 -14.39 24.04 1.75
CA SER A 160 -13.18 24.78 1.39
C SER A 160 -12.34 24.12 0.29
N ILE A 161 -12.52 22.82 0.05
CA ILE A 161 -11.76 22.05 -0.95
C ILE A 161 -12.52 21.99 -2.28
N LEU A 162 -13.85 22.16 -2.29
CA LEU A 162 -14.69 22.06 -3.50
C LEU A 162 -14.23 22.94 -4.67
N PRO A 163 -13.76 24.18 -4.48
CA PRO A 163 -13.27 25.02 -5.59
C PRO A 163 -12.12 24.38 -6.38
N TYR A 164 -11.35 23.49 -5.76
CA TYR A 164 -10.21 22.79 -6.37
C TYR A 164 -10.57 21.35 -6.78
N MET A 165 -11.35 20.67 -5.93
CA MET A 165 -11.74 19.28 -6.16
C MET A 165 -12.71 19.14 -7.34
N LEU A 166 -13.71 20.02 -7.49
CA LEU A 166 -14.69 19.89 -8.57
C LEU A 166 -14.04 20.05 -9.97
N PRO A 167 -13.16 21.02 -10.23
CA PRO A 167 -12.41 21.07 -11.49
C PRO A 167 -11.52 19.85 -11.71
N LEU A 168 -10.88 19.32 -10.66
CA LEU A 168 -10.06 18.11 -10.75
C LEU A 168 -10.91 16.89 -11.14
N LEU A 169 -12.02 16.65 -10.44
CA LEU A 169 -12.93 15.54 -10.73
C LEU A 169 -13.54 15.65 -12.13
N ASN A 170 -13.90 16.86 -12.57
CA ASN A 170 -14.37 17.09 -13.94
C ASN A 170 -13.31 16.69 -14.96
N PHE A 171 -12.06 17.06 -14.74
CA PHE A 171 -10.97 16.67 -15.63
C PHE A 171 -10.70 15.17 -15.60
N SER A 172 -10.62 14.56 -14.41
CA SER A 172 -10.47 13.10 -14.24
C SER A 172 -11.57 12.34 -14.99
N LYS A 173 -12.82 12.80 -14.92
CA LYS A 173 -13.94 12.23 -15.68
C LYS A 173 -13.75 12.35 -17.19
N GLN A 174 -13.22 13.47 -17.70
CA GLN A 174 -12.96 13.67 -19.14
C GLN A 174 -11.90 12.70 -19.67
N ILE A 175 -10.85 12.46 -18.88
CA ILE A 175 -9.74 11.57 -19.28
C ILE A 175 -9.95 10.11 -18.88
N GLY A 176 -11.05 9.80 -18.19
CA GLY A 176 -11.39 8.45 -17.73
C GLY A 176 -10.58 7.95 -16.53
N SER A 177 -9.98 8.86 -15.75
CA SER A 177 -9.16 8.55 -14.58
C SER A 177 -10.03 8.32 -13.32
N PRO A 178 -9.73 7.31 -12.48
CA PRO A 178 -10.45 7.06 -11.25
C PRO A 178 -10.06 8.04 -10.13
N PHE A 179 -10.87 8.08 -9.07
CA PHE A 179 -10.53 8.79 -7.85
C PHE A 179 -9.59 7.96 -6.99
N TYR A 180 -8.40 8.47 -6.71
CA TYR A 180 -7.41 7.80 -5.87
C TYR A 180 -7.46 8.33 -4.43
N ILE A 181 -7.62 7.43 -3.46
CA ILE A 181 -7.68 7.78 -2.03
C ILE A 181 -6.72 6.92 -1.21
N ASN A 182 -6.00 7.54 -0.29
CA ASN A 182 -5.20 6.90 0.75
C ASN A 182 -6.13 6.67 1.95
N ALA A 183 -6.45 5.41 2.23
CA ALA A 183 -7.45 5.02 3.23
C ALA A 183 -6.81 4.15 4.30
N TYR A 184 -6.69 4.67 5.52
CA TYR A 184 -5.92 4.02 6.58
C TYR A 184 -6.77 3.77 7.84
N PRO A 185 -7.39 2.58 7.96
CA PRO A 185 -8.04 2.15 9.20
C PRO A 185 -7.12 2.23 10.43
N PHE A 186 -5.81 1.99 10.24
CA PHE A 186 -4.81 2.17 11.30
C PHE A 186 -4.79 3.60 11.85
N LEU A 187 -4.75 4.61 10.98
CA LEU A 187 -4.68 6.02 11.42
C LEU A 187 -5.96 6.45 12.13
N ALA A 188 -7.12 6.02 11.62
CA ALA A 188 -8.41 6.24 12.29
C ALA A 188 -8.42 5.60 13.68
N TYR A 189 -8.11 4.30 13.80
CA TYR A 189 -8.05 3.63 15.10
C TYR A 189 -7.03 4.27 16.05
N LYS A 190 -5.84 4.61 15.56
CA LYS A 190 -4.80 5.27 16.35
C LYS A 190 -5.27 6.62 16.92
N SER A 191 -6.10 7.36 16.17
CA SER A 191 -6.62 8.67 16.58
C SER A 191 -7.74 8.59 17.63
N ASP A 192 -8.53 7.51 17.62
CA ASP A 192 -9.62 7.31 18.58
C ASP A 192 -9.80 5.83 18.99
N PRO A 193 -8.82 5.26 19.72
CA PRO A 193 -8.84 3.86 20.11
C PRO A 193 -9.90 3.56 21.18
N SER A 194 -10.49 4.59 21.80
CA SER A 194 -11.55 4.47 22.80
C SER A 194 -12.92 4.16 22.19
N HIS A 195 -13.19 4.65 20.99
CA HIS A 195 -14.51 4.50 20.35
C HIS A 195 -14.48 3.62 19.11
N ILE A 196 -13.33 3.45 18.45
CA ILE A 196 -13.19 2.59 17.29
C ILE A 196 -12.85 1.16 17.74
N ASP A 197 -13.71 0.20 17.41
CA ASP A 197 -13.42 -1.22 17.62
C ASP A 197 -12.23 -1.66 16.76
N LEU A 198 -11.17 -2.14 17.40
CA LEU A 198 -9.98 -2.67 16.73
C LEU A 198 -10.33 -3.82 15.79
N ASN A 199 -11.29 -4.69 16.15
CA ASN A 199 -11.66 -5.82 15.30
C ASN A 199 -12.30 -5.35 13.99
N TYR A 200 -13.11 -4.30 14.05
CA TYR A 200 -13.70 -3.67 12.87
C TYR A 200 -12.64 -3.07 11.94
N ALA A 201 -11.58 -2.46 12.50
CA ALA A 201 -10.45 -1.94 11.73
C ALA A 201 -9.56 -3.07 11.14
N LEU A 202 -9.53 -4.26 11.76
CA LEU A 202 -8.70 -5.40 11.38
C LEU A 202 -9.42 -6.47 10.52
N PHE A 203 -10.66 -6.22 10.08
CA PHE A 203 -11.51 -7.19 9.37
C PHE A 203 -11.81 -8.46 10.19
N GLU A 204 -11.71 -8.36 11.51
CA GLU A 204 -12.06 -9.44 12.43
C GLU A 204 -13.53 -9.32 12.85
N LYS A 205 -14.05 -10.36 13.52
CA LYS A 205 -15.44 -10.37 13.96
C LYS A 205 -15.74 -9.17 14.87
N SER A 206 -16.64 -8.30 14.44
CA SER A 206 -17.11 -7.12 15.16
C SER A 206 -18.63 -6.97 14.98
N SER A 207 -19.24 -5.97 15.60
CA SER A 207 -20.62 -5.58 15.30
C SER A 207 -20.75 -4.89 13.93
N GLY A 208 -19.64 -4.49 13.32
CA GLY A 208 -19.62 -3.63 12.16
C GLY A 208 -20.30 -2.28 12.41
N ILE A 209 -20.61 -1.58 11.33
CA ILE A 209 -21.41 -0.35 11.33
C ILE A 209 -22.64 -0.55 10.45
N TYR A 210 -23.81 -0.20 10.98
CA TYR A 210 -25.05 -0.13 10.20
C TYR A 210 -25.35 1.32 9.80
N ASP A 211 -25.41 1.57 8.50
CA ASP A 211 -25.78 2.87 7.95
C ASP A 211 -27.31 2.93 7.79
N ALA A 212 -27.97 3.66 8.70
CA ALA A 212 -29.44 3.71 8.75
C ALA A 212 -30.09 4.32 7.49
N LYS A 213 -29.39 5.21 6.79
CA LYS A 213 -29.91 5.91 5.60
C LYS A 213 -29.95 4.96 4.40
N THR A 214 -28.89 4.18 4.22
CA THR A 214 -28.75 3.27 3.06
C THR A 214 -29.19 1.84 3.37
N LYS A 215 -29.34 1.51 4.66
CA LYS A 215 -29.60 0.16 5.18
C LYS A 215 -28.47 -0.82 4.87
N LEU A 216 -27.29 -0.32 4.57
CA LEU A 216 -26.09 -1.12 4.34
C LEU A 216 -25.41 -1.40 5.67
N HIS A 217 -24.83 -2.59 5.77
CA HIS A 217 -23.99 -2.98 6.89
C HIS A 217 -22.57 -3.18 6.39
N TYR A 218 -21.62 -2.66 7.18
CA TYR A 218 -20.19 -2.70 6.91
C TYR A 218 -19.53 -3.55 7.98
N ASP A 219 -18.99 -4.70 7.58
CA ASP A 219 -18.29 -5.62 8.48
C ASP A 219 -16.87 -5.14 8.84
N ASN A 220 -16.31 -4.21 8.05
CA ASN A 220 -14.96 -3.68 8.24
C ASN A 220 -14.83 -2.21 7.84
N MET A 221 -13.87 -1.53 8.46
CA MET A 221 -13.63 -0.10 8.26
C MET A 221 -13.17 0.27 6.85
N PHE A 222 -12.39 -0.60 6.21
CA PHE A 222 -11.84 -0.29 4.89
C PHE A 222 -12.94 -0.14 3.84
N GLU A 223 -13.90 -1.07 3.76
CA GLU A 223 -15.04 -0.95 2.85
C GLU A 223 -15.88 0.31 3.15
N ALA A 224 -16.04 0.66 4.43
CA ALA A 224 -16.74 1.86 4.85
C ALA A 224 -16.03 3.16 4.41
N MET A 225 -14.70 3.22 4.51
CA MET A 225 -13.88 4.35 4.03
C MET A 225 -13.97 4.51 2.51
N ILE A 226 -13.91 3.40 1.75
CA ILE A 226 -14.07 3.43 0.30
C ILE A 226 -15.48 3.89 -0.09
N ASP A 227 -16.52 3.43 0.60
CA ASP A 227 -17.89 3.88 0.32
C ASP A 227 -18.15 5.32 0.72
N ALA A 228 -17.52 5.83 1.79
CA ALA A 228 -17.58 7.25 2.12
C ALA A 228 -17.04 8.12 0.97
N ALA A 229 -15.97 7.70 0.30
CA ALA A 229 -15.47 8.35 -0.91
C ALA A 229 -16.48 8.28 -2.07
N TYR A 230 -17.09 7.11 -2.30
CA TYR A 230 -18.16 6.99 -3.31
C TYR A 230 -19.35 7.92 -3.03
N PHE A 231 -19.82 8.02 -1.78
CA PHE A 231 -20.90 8.93 -1.42
C PHE A 231 -20.53 10.41 -1.60
N ALA A 232 -19.28 10.79 -1.32
CA ALA A 232 -18.80 12.15 -1.56
C ALA A 232 -18.78 12.47 -3.08
N LEU A 233 -18.35 11.52 -3.91
CA LEU A 233 -18.38 11.63 -5.36
C LEU A 233 -19.82 11.72 -5.91
N GLU A 234 -20.75 10.93 -5.40
CA GLU A 234 -22.17 10.99 -5.79
C GLU A 234 -22.78 12.36 -5.50
N LYS A 235 -22.57 12.90 -4.28
CA LYS A 235 -23.08 14.22 -3.89
C LYS A 235 -22.52 15.37 -4.72
N THR A 236 -21.43 15.14 -5.44
CA THR A 236 -20.79 16.11 -6.32
C THR A 236 -20.99 15.80 -7.82
N GLY A 237 -21.83 14.83 -8.16
CA GLY A 237 -22.22 14.52 -9.55
C GLY A 237 -21.30 13.54 -10.29
N PHE A 238 -20.45 12.81 -9.56
CA PHE A 238 -19.45 11.86 -10.09
C PHE A 238 -19.78 10.40 -9.74
N GLU A 239 -21.06 10.05 -9.73
CA GLU A 239 -21.60 8.75 -9.30
C GLU A 239 -20.93 7.51 -9.94
N LYS A 240 -20.48 7.64 -11.20
CA LYS A 240 -19.87 6.57 -11.99
C LYS A 240 -18.35 6.49 -11.89
N MET A 241 -17.71 7.44 -11.20
CA MET A 241 -16.26 7.49 -11.09
C MET A 241 -15.77 6.33 -10.21
N PRO A 242 -14.87 5.44 -10.71
CA PRO A 242 -14.31 4.39 -9.88
C PRO A 242 -13.40 4.96 -8.79
N VAL A 243 -13.31 4.26 -7.66
CA VAL A 243 -12.36 4.57 -6.59
C VAL A 243 -11.26 3.51 -6.58
N ILE A 244 -10.00 3.94 -6.47
CA ILE A 244 -8.86 3.07 -6.21
C ILE A 244 -8.17 3.53 -4.93
N CYS A 245 -7.89 2.59 -4.04
CA CYS A 245 -7.10 2.89 -2.85
C CYS A 245 -5.62 2.98 -3.24
N SER A 246 -5.02 4.17 -3.15
CA SER A 246 -3.61 4.41 -3.53
C SER A 246 -2.64 4.04 -2.42
N GLU A 247 -3.12 4.04 -1.18
CA GLU A 247 -2.35 3.60 -0.03
C GLU A 247 -3.26 3.09 1.08
N THR A 248 -2.86 1.97 1.66
CA THR A 248 -3.46 1.46 2.89
C THR A 248 -2.51 0.47 3.54
N GLY A 249 -2.46 0.44 4.86
CA GLY A 249 -1.52 -0.39 5.60
C GLY A 249 -1.68 -0.26 7.09
N TRP A 250 -0.82 -0.99 7.83
CA TRP A 250 -0.83 -0.99 9.29
C TRP A 250 0.59 -1.17 9.82
N ALA A 251 1.03 -0.25 10.68
CA ALA A 251 2.39 -0.26 11.21
C ALA A 251 2.63 -1.41 12.20
N SER A 252 3.76 -2.11 12.05
CA SER A 252 4.15 -3.24 12.91
C SER A 252 4.83 -2.84 14.21
N GLN A 253 5.14 -1.57 14.38
CA GLN A 253 5.74 -0.97 15.57
C GLN A 253 5.42 0.52 15.56
N GLY A 254 5.24 1.13 16.74
CA GLY A 254 5.02 2.57 16.89
C GLY A 254 5.52 3.05 18.25
N ASP A 255 5.38 4.36 18.49
CA ASP A 255 5.66 4.96 19.81
C ASP A 255 4.60 4.53 20.84
N GLU A 256 4.83 4.81 22.13
CA GLU A 256 3.92 4.39 23.22
C GLU A 256 2.48 4.90 23.06
N ASN A 257 2.30 6.05 22.40
CA ASN A 257 1.00 6.65 22.12
C ASN A 257 0.38 6.21 20.78
N GLU A 258 1.02 5.29 20.04
CA GLU A 258 0.52 4.80 18.76
C GLU A 258 -0.27 3.51 18.91
N ALA A 259 -1.47 3.65 19.47
CA ALA A 259 -2.37 2.54 19.75
C ALA A 259 -2.53 1.61 18.53
N GLY A 260 -2.38 0.31 18.78
CA GLY A 260 -2.55 -0.72 17.76
C GLY A 260 -1.32 -0.98 16.86
N ALA A 261 -0.25 -0.19 16.94
CA ALA A 261 0.97 -0.40 16.15
C ALA A 261 1.81 -1.57 16.70
N ASN A 262 1.55 -2.78 16.20
CA ASN A 262 2.31 -3.99 16.58
C ASN A 262 2.25 -5.05 15.48
N VAL A 263 3.20 -5.98 15.51
CA VAL A 263 3.35 -7.06 14.50
C VAL A 263 2.09 -7.90 14.35
N LYS A 264 1.36 -8.19 15.43
CA LYS A 264 0.14 -9.00 15.38
C LYS A 264 -0.93 -8.29 14.56
N ASN A 265 -1.20 -7.02 14.84
CA ASN A 265 -2.21 -6.24 14.15
C ASN A 265 -1.82 -5.96 12.69
N ALA A 266 -0.56 -5.60 12.42
CA ALA A 266 -0.05 -5.40 11.06
C ALA A 266 -0.21 -6.66 10.20
N ARG A 267 0.14 -7.82 10.77
CA ARG A 267 -0.07 -9.11 10.12
C ARG A 267 -1.54 -9.39 9.85
N THR A 268 -2.42 -9.17 10.83
CA THR A 268 -3.86 -9.40 10.70
C THR A 268 -4.44 -8.52 9.59
N TYR A 269 -4.20 -7.22 9.65
CA TYR A 269 -4.68 -6.24 8.70
C TYR A 269 -4.28 -6.59 7.26
N ASN A 270 -2.96 -6.69 7.00
CA ASN A 270 -2.45 -6.90 5.65
C ASN A 270 -2.83 -8.27 5.07
N ASN A 271 -2.92 -9.31 5.91
CA ASN A 271 -3.40 -10.63 5.48
C ASN A 271 -4.90 -10.63 5.15
N ASN A 272 -5.71 -9.98 5.97
CA ASN A 272 -7.16 -9.93 5.76
C ASN A 272 -7.53 -9.02 4.57
N LEU A 273 -6.85 -7.89 4.40
CA LEU A 273 -6.97 -7.05 3.21
C LEU A 273 -6.59 -7.82 1.94
N HIS A 274 -5.47 -8.57 1.96
CA HIS A 274 -5.08 -9.41 0.82
C HIS A 274 -6.19 -10.42 0.47
N LYS A 275 -6.75 -11.14 1.46
CA LYS A 275 -7.87 -12.06 1.25
C LYS A 275 -9.10 -11.34 0.70
N LEU A 276 -9.43 -10.15 1.20
CA LEU A 276 -10.56 -9.35 0.74
C LEU A 276 -10.41 -9.02 -0.76
N LEU A 277 -9.26 -8.49 -1.16
CA LEU A 277 -8.97 -8.13 -2.55
C LEU A 277 -8.97 -9.35 -3.48
N LEU A 278 -8.55 -10.53 -3.01
CA LEU A 278 -8.62 -11.78 -3.79
C LEU A 278 -10.04 -12.27 -4.05
N LYS A 279 -11.05 -11.82 -3.28
CA LYS A 279 -12.47 -12.14 -3.57
C LYS A 279 -12.95 -11.46 -4.85
N LYS A 280 -12.25 -10.43 -5.34
CA LYS A 280 -12.62 -9.64 -6.53
C LYS A 280 -14.06 -9.12 -6.48
N LYS A 281 -14.47 -8.63 -5.31
CA LYS A 281 -15.78 -8.02 -5.09
C LYS A 281 -15.62 -6.52 -4.88
N GLY A 282 -16.71 -5.79 -5.06
CA GLY A 282 -16.82 -4.41 -4.59
C GLY A 282 -17.21 -4.32 -3.13
N THR A 283 -17.45 -3.10 -2.69
CA THR A 283 -17.95 -2.73 -1.36
C THR A 283 -19.48 -2.93 -1.24
N PRO A 284 -20.07 -2.78 -0.04
CA PRO A 284 -21.53 -2.83 0.13
C PRO A 284 -22.32 -1.86 -0.78
N HIS A 285 -21.86 -0.61 -0.95
CA HIS A 285 -22.53 0.39 -1.82
C HIS A 285 -22.20 0.21 -3.30
N ARG A 286 -21.02 -0.34 -3.62
CA ARG A 286 -20.56 -0.58 -5.00
C ARG A 286 -20.20 -2.04 -5.27
N PRO A 287 -21.12 -3.01 -5.09
CA PRO A 287 -20.79 -4.44 -5.12
C PRO A 287 -20.28 -4.93 -6.47
N LYS A 288 -20.57 -4.19 -7.56
CA LYS A 288 -20.16 -4.50 -8.94
C LYS A 288 -18.87 -3.81 -9.37
N MET A 289 -18.34 -2.86 -8.60
CA MET A 289 -17.04 -2.22 -8.88
C MET A 289 -15.98 -2.90 -8.04
N VAL A 290 -15.15 -3.72 -8.68
CA VAL A 290 -14.12 -4.50 -7.98
C VAL A 290 -13.14 -3.58 -7.26
N MET A 291 -12.93 -3.83 -5.97
CA MET A 291 -11.97 -3.07 -5.17
C MET A 291 -10.54 -3.34 -5.64
N ARG A 292 -9.75 -2.25 -5.72
CA ARG A 292 -8.32 -2.26 -6.06
C ARG A 292 -7.58 -1.41 -5.04
N ALA A 293 -6.45 -1.91 -4.56
CA ALA A 293 -5.66 -1.19 -3.56
C ALA A 293 -4.15 -1.40 -3.75
N TYR A 294 -3.38 -0.36 -3.47
CA TYR A 294 -1.94 -0.43 -3.28
C TYR A 294 -1.61 -0.47 -1.79
N ILE A 295 -0.92 -1.51 -1.35
CA ILE A 295 -0.58 -1.71 0.04
C ILE A 295 0.65 -0.87 0.39
N PHE A 296 0.58 -0.10 1.47
CA PHE A 296 1.66 0.68 2.03
C PHE A 296 2.32 -0.08 3.19
N ALA A 297 3.58 -0.51 3.09
CA ALA A 297 4.49 -0.40 1.92
C ALA A 297 5.35 -1.65 1.75
N LEU A 298 6.15 -1.71 0.68
CA LEU A 298 7.01 -2.83 0.39
C LEU A 298 8.05 -3.04 1.51
N PHE A 299 8.78 -1.99 1.91
CA PHE A 299 9.82 -2.06 2.93
C PHE A 299 9.52 -1.17 4.13
N ASN A 300 10.14 -1.48 5.26
CA ASN A 300 10.34 -0.50 6.33
C ASN A 300 11.32 0.57 5.82
N GLU A 301 10.93 1.84 5.94
CA GLU A 301 11.67 2.98 5.40
C GLU A 301 12.31 3.78 6.54
N ASN A 302 13.60 3.53 6.81
CA ASN A 302 14.28 4.04 8.02
C ASN A 302 14.49 5.56 8.05
N LEU A 303 14.42 6.24 6.91
CA LEU A 303 14.58 7.69 6.82
C LEU A 303 13.25 8.46 6.83
N LYS A 304 12.10 7.76 6.95
CA LYS A 304 10.80 8.45 7.10
C LYS A 304 10.78 9.29 8.39
N PRO A 305 10.44 10.60 8.30
CA PRO A 305 10.32 11.46 9.46
C PRO A 305 9.05 11.12 10.27
N GLY A 306 8.91 11.72 11.44
CA GLY A 306 7.71 11.58 12.28
C GLY A 306 7.76 10.40 13.26
N PRO A 307 6.59 9.91 13.71
CA PRO A 307 6.48 8.84 14.70
C PRO A 307 7.13 7.52 14.29
N THR A 308 7.37 6.63 15.24
CA THR A 308 7.99 5.31 14.95
C THR A 308 7.18 4.46 13.99
N SER A 309 5.85 4.61 13.95
CA SER A 309 5.00 3.92 12.99
C SER A 309 5.38 4.16 11.54
N GLU A 310 5.80 5.38 11.18
CA GLU A 310 6.17 5.77 9.82
C GLU A 310 7.30 4.91 9.25
N ARG A 311 8.22 4.43 10.11
CA ARG A 311 9.37 3.59 9.72
C ARG A 311 9.04 2.10 9.69
N ASN A 312 7.79 1.70 9.99
CA ASN A 312 7.41 0.33 10.30
C ASN A 312 6.13 -0.17 9.58
N PHE A 313 5.83 0.37 8.40
CA PHE A 313 4.71 -0.11 7.54
C PHE A 313 5.05 -1.27 6.60
N GLY A 314 6.34 -1.64 6.50
CA GLY A 314 6.84 -2.60 5.53
C GLY A 314 6.24 -4.00 5.66
N LEU A 315 5.90 -4.61 4.53
CA LEU A 315 5.65 -6.05 4.45
C LEU A 315 6.97 -6.85 4.52
N PHE A 316 8.07 -6.22 4.14
CA PHE A 316 9.43 -6.72 4.23
C PHE A 316 10.30 -5.77 5.08
N LYS A 317 11.29 -6.34 5.77
CA LYS A 317 12.34 -5.57 6.42
C LYS A 317 13.34 -5.05 5.38
N ALA A 318 14.23 -4.15 5.80
CA ALA A 318 15.24 -3.56 4.92
C ALA A 318 16.15 -4.58 4.23
N ASP A 319 16.43 -5.72 4.86
CA ASP A 319 17.23 -6.82 4.27
C ASP A 319 16.45 -7.69 3.26
N GLY A 320 15.18 -7.37 3.00
CA GLY A 320 14.29 -8.16 2.13
C GLY A 320 13.72 -9.42 2.78
N SER A 321 13.95 -9.68 4.06
CA SER A 321 13.24 -10.70 4.82
C SER A 321 11.79 -10.29 5.07
N ILE A 322 10.88 -11.25 5.26
CA ILE A 322 9.49 -10.94 5.60
C ILE A 322 9.42 -10.26 6.98
N ALA A 323 8.63 -9.18 7.09
CA ALA A 323 8.38 -8.54 8.38
C ALA A 323 7.46 -9.43 9.24
N TYR A 324 6.46 -10.05 8.61
CA TYR A 324 5.52 -10.98 9.24
C TYR A 324 4.87 -11.90 8.19
N LYS A 325 4.39 -13.07 8.61
CA LYS A 325 3.94 -14.14 7.69
C LYS A 325 2.53 -13.88 7.14
N ILE A 326 2.45 -13.38 5.90
CA ILE A 326 1.21 -13.14 5.13
C ILE A 326 1.13 -13.91 3.79
N GLY A 327 1.98 -14.92 3.63
CA GLY A 327 2.03 -15.75 2.41
C GLY A 327 3.06 -15.31 1.37
N PHE A 328 3.82 -14.24 1.65
CA PHE A 328 4.92 -13.81 0.81
C PHE A 328 6.25 -14.49 1.16
N ARG A 329 7.15 -14.51 0.17
CA ARG A 329 8.52 -15.01 0.23
C ARG A 329 9.47 -13.82 0.21
N GLY A 330 10.40 -13.75 1.16
CA GLY A 330 11.46 -12.74 1.19
C GLY A 330 12.59 -13.06 0.22
N LEU A 331 13.51 -12.11 0.05
CA LEU A 331 14.77 -12.29 -0.67
C LEU A 331 15.74 -13.23 0.05
N VAL A 332 15.71 -13.17 1.38
CA VAL A 332 16.45 -14.08 2.26
C VAL A 332 15.48 -15.06 2.91
N PRO A 333 15.89 -16.32 3.15
CA PRO A 333 15.13 -17.23 4.00
C PRO A 333 14.87 -16.57 5.35
N SER A 334 13.64 -16.61 5.83
CA SER A 334 13.34 -16.17 7.19
C SER A 334 14.22 -16.97 8.14
N SER A 335 15.16 -16.31 8.82
CA SER A 335 15.87 -16.90 9.94
C SER A 335 14.81 -17.17 11.00
N ALA A 336 14.23 -18.37 10.99
CA ALA A 336 13.47 -18.86 12.12
C ALA A 336 14.39 -18.71 13.33
N SER A 337 13.98 -17.93 14.34
CA SER A 337 14.61 -17.98 15.65
C SER A 337 14.74 -19.45 16.01
N LYS A 338 15.96 -19.95 16.13
CA LYS A 338 16.22 -21.31 16.60
C LYS A 338 15.97 -21.35 18.10
N ASP A 339 14.73 -21.14 18.51
CA ASP A 339 14.26 -21.54 19.85
C ASP A 339 13.91 -23.03 19.81
N PHE A 340 14.91 -23.82 19.48
CA PHE A 340 14.95 -25.23 19.83
C PHE A 340 16.35 -25.56 20.30
N VAL A 341 16.62 -25.18 21.56
CA VAL A 341 17.72 -25.74 22.33
C VAL A 341 17.13 -26.37 23.59
N LEU A 342 16.98 -27.69 23.50
CA LEU A 342 17.20 -28.70 24.53
C LEU A 342 16.71 -28.38 25.96
N ARG A 343 15.50 -28.80 26.30
CA ARG A 343 15.19 -29.19 27.69
C ARG A 343 15.79 -30.57 27.96
N GLY A 344 17.08 -30.60 28.28
CA GLY A 344 17.65 -31.66 29.09
C GLY A 344 17.27 -31.42 30.54
N GLY A 345 16.38 -32.27 31.08
CA GLY A 345 15.96 -32.23 32.48
C GLY A 345 16.04 -33.63 33.08
N PHE A 346 17.12 -33.88 33.81
CA PHE A 346 17.35 -35.02 34.69
C PHE A 346 16.15 -35.30 35.61
N TRP A 347 15.56 -36.49 35.53
CA TRP A 347 14.82 -37.08 36.66
C TRP A 347 15.30 -38.51 36.89
N SER A 348 16.00 -38.68 38.01
CA SER A 348 16.42 -39.94 38.60
C SER A 348 15.22 -40.70 39.19
N SER A 349 15.17 -42.01 39.00
CA SER A 349 14.81 -42.93 40.08
C SER A 349 15.27 -44.36 39.75
N GLN A 350 15.80 -45.01 40.78
CA GLN A 350 16.22 -46.41 40.87
C GLN A 350 15.07 -47.36 40.46
N TRP A 351 15.27 -48.61 40.03
CA TRP A 351 15.56 -49.79 40.87
C TRP A 351 15.96 -51.00 39.97
N PHE A 352 17.07 -51.66 40.35
CA PHE A 352 17.37 -53.11 40.40
C PHE A 352 17.00 -54.10 39.24
N VAL A 353 18.00 -54.82 38.69
CA VAL A 353 18.35 -56.26 38.95
C VAL A 353 19.19 -56.89 37.79
N ALA A 354 20.32 -57.49 38.20
CA ALA A 354 21.06 -58.68 37.71
C ALA A 354 21.77 -58.77 36.33
N LEU A 355 23.10 -58.99 36.44
CA LEU A 355 23.94 -60.07 35.87
C LEU A 355 23.76 -60.48 34.40
N ALA A 356 24.82 -60.32 33.61
CA ALA A 356 25.72 -61.43 33.23
C ALA A 356 26.85 -60.94 32.30
N SER A 357 28.10 -61.14 32.71
CA SER A 357 29.28 -61.06 31.87
C SER A 357 29.74 -62.49 31.57
N ALA A 358 29.95 -62.85 30.30
CA ALA A 358 31.03 -63.74 29.84
C ALA A 358 30.84 -64.15 28.37
N VAL A 359 31.81 -63.78 27.53
CA VAL A 359 32.31 -64.66 26.45
C VAL A 359 33.84 -64.59 26.48
N VAL A 360 34.40 -65.78 26.34
CA VAL A 360 35.75 -66.28 26.61
C VAL A 360 36.72 -66.02 25.44
N LEU A 361 38.02 -65.95 25.74
CA LEU A 361 39.17 -66.65 25.08
C LEU A 361 40.48 -65.90 25.43
N THR A 362 41.28 -66.41 26.40
CA THR A 362 42.53 -67.21 26.21
C THR A 362 43.64 -66.42 25.51
N GLN A 363 44.91 -66.34 25.96
CA GLN A 363 45.77 -67.37 26.55
C GLN A 363 47.20 -66.80 26.85
N PHE A 364 47.90 -67.40 27.82
CA PHE A 364 49.37 -67.49 28.10
C PHE A 364 50.15 -66.21 28.52
N PHE A 365 50.66 -66.11 29.78
CA PHE A 365 51.91 -66.68 30.41
C PHE A 365 53.19 -66.03 29.80
N ASP A 366 54.28 -65.66 30.47
CA ASP A 366 54.96 -65.81 31.78
C ASP A 366 55.70 -64.45 32.01
N LEU A 367 56.18 -63.96 33.16
CA LEU A 367 56.93 -64.54 34.30
C LEU A 367 56.99 -63.45 35.40
#